data_AF-A0A3C0C4I2-F1
#
_entry.id   AF-A0A3C0C4I2-F1
#
_cell.length_a   1.000
_cell.length_b   1.000
_cell.length_c   1.000
_cell.angle_alpha   90.00
_cell.angle_beta   90.00
_cell.angle_gamma   90.00
#
_symmetry.space_group_name_H-M   'P 1'
#
loop_
_entity.id
_entity.type
_entity.pdbx_description
1 polymer ?
#
loop_
_entity_poly.entity_id
_entity_poly.type
_entity_poly.pdbx_seq_one_letter_code
_entity_poly.pdbx_strand_id
1 'polypeptide(L)' 'LGKLQGLAHAGYRGDEAASVSARSFESGQVRIGRKVGLIDKSSDIWGKSVVITVNRDEVLLTEWPAI' A
#
# COMPACT_ATOMS: atom_id res chain seq x y z
N LEU A 1 -11.38 -6.45 6.35
CA LEU A 1 -10.01 -5.88 6.27
C LEU A 1 -9.22 -6.39 7.46
N GLY A 2 -7.95 -6.74 7.27
CA GLY A 2 -7.11 -7.36 8.30
C GLY A 2 -5.64 -6.95 8.18
N LYS A 3 -4.76 -7.81 8.70
CA LYS A 3 -3.31 -7.62 8.66
C LYS A 3 -2.76 -7.99 7.28
N LEU A 4 -1.94 -7.11 6.70
CA LEU A 4 -1.16 -7.36 5.49
C LEU A 4 0.31 -7.54 5.87
N GLN A 5 0.75 -8.80 6.03
CA GLN A 5 2.15 -9.16 6.27
C GLN A 5 2.86 -9.77 5.05
N GLY A 6 2.08 -10.24 4.08
CA GLY A 6 2.60 -10.80 2.84
C GLY A 6 2.74 -9.75 1.74
N LEU A 7 2.74 -10.21 0.50
CA LEU A 7 2.80 -9.35 -0.69
C LEU A 7 1.41 -9.03 -1.20
N ALA A 8 1.20 -7.78 -1.64
CA ALA A 8 -0.01 -7.39 -2.34
C ALA A 8 0.35 -6.73 -3.68
N HIS A 9 -0.39 -7.11 -4.73
CA HIS A 9 -0.34 -6.48 -6.03
C HIS A 9 -1.75 -6.16 -6.51
N ALA A 10 -2.05 -4.88 -6.73
CA ALA A 10 -3.27 -4.42 -7.37
C ALA A 10 -2.99 -3.81 -8.76
N GLY A 11 -4.00 -3.81 -9.63
CA GLY A 11 -3.91 -3.16 -10.94
C GLY A 11 -3.00 -3.88 -11.94
N TYR A 12 -2.95 -5.22 -11.93
CA TYR A 12 -1.99 -6.05 -12.69
C TYR A 12 -1.78 -5.67 -14.17
N ARG A 13 -2.79 -5.12 -14.86
CA ARG A 13 -2.67 -4.66 -16.25
C ARG A 13 -2.07 -3.26 -16.41
N GLY A 14 -1.49 -2.69 -15.35
CA GLY A 14 -0.97 -1.32 -15.33
C GLY A 14 -2.02 -0.29 -14.93
N ASP A 15 -3.06 -0.70 -14.22
CA ASP A 15 -4.05 0.21 -13.66
C ASP A 15 -3.51 0.84 -12.36
N GLU A 16 -3.15 2.12 -12.44
CA GLU A 16 -2.61 2.89 -11.32
C GLU A 16 -3.71 3.54 -10.46
N ALA A 17 -4.99 3.47 -10.87
CA ALA A 17 -6.13 3.89 -10.06
C ALA A 17 -6.56 2.83 -9.04
N ALA A 18 -6.04 1.60 -9.16
CA ALA A 18 -6.26 0.56 -8.18
C ALA A 18 -5.67 0.91 -6.82
N SER A 19 -6.22 0.33 -5.75
CA SER A 19 -5.74 0.55 -4.39
C SER A 19 -5.70 -0.74 -3.58
N VAL A 20 -4.91 -0.72 -2.50
CA VAL A 20 -4.90 -1.76 -1.47
C VAL A 20 -5.25 -1.12 -0.14
N SER A 21 -6.15 -1.74 0.62
CA SER A 21 -6.49 -1.30 1.97
C SER A 21 -6.15 -2.39 2.99
N ALA A 22 -5.54 -2.02 4.11
CA ALA A 22 -5.24 -2.93 5.21
C ALA A 22 -5.55 -2.25 6.55
N ARG A 23 -5.95 -3.03 7.56
CA ARG A 23 -6.16 -2.52 8.94
C ARG A 23 -4.87 -2.50 9.77
N SER A 24 -3.88 -3.27 9.33
CA SER A 24 -2.55 -3.33 9.93
C SER A 24 -1.59 -3.63 8.78
N PHE A 25 -0.85 -2.61 8.34
CA PHE A 25 0.13 -2.73 7.27
C PHE A 25 1.49 -3.14 7.84
N GLU A 26 1.94 -4.35 7.54
CA GLU A 26 3.19 -4.90 8.05
C GLU A 26 3.95 -5.63 6.92
N SER A 27 3.93 -5.04 5.72
CA SER A 27 4.59 -5.60 4.54
C SER A 27 5.79 -4.77 4.12
N GLY A 28 6.85 -5.45 3.71
CA GLY A 28 8.05 -4.80 3.17
C GLY A 28 7.87 -4.24 1.76
N GLN A 29 6.83 -4.69 1.02
CA GLN A 29 6.56 -4.19 -0.32
C GLN A 29 5.09 -4.28 -0.71
N VAL A 30 4.66 -3.35 -1.56
CA VAL A 30 3.35 -3.38 -2.21
C VAL A 30 3.48 -2.89 -3.65
N ARG A 31 2.72 -3.49 -4.56
CA ARG A 31 2.68 -3.10 -5.97
C ARG A 31 1.31 -2.58 -6.35
N ILE A 32 1.27 -1.43 -7.04
CA ILE A 32 0.06 -0.89 -7.68
C ILE A 32 0.40 -0.62 -9.14
N GLY A 33 -0.35 -1.19 -10.08
CA GLY A 33 -0.01 -1.11 -11.49
C GLY A 33 1.38 -1.70 -11.76
N ARG A 34 2.29 -0.85 -12.23
CA ARG A 34 3.71 -1.16 -12.46
C ARG A 34 4.64 -0.58 -11.39
N LYS A 35 4.11 0.16 -10.40
CA LYS A 35 4.87 0.85 -9.36
C LYS A 35 5.02 0.00 -8.12
N VAL A 36 6.24 -0.09 -7.60
CA VAL A 36 6.57 -0.84 -6.38
C VAL A 36 6.94 0.15 -5.28
N GLY A 37 6.25 0.06 -4.15
CA GLY A 37 6.62 0.74 -2.92
C GLY A 37 7.36 -0.22 -2.00
N LEU A 38 8.50 0.21 -1.47
CA LEU A 38 9.28 -0.51 -0.47
C LEU A 38 9.12 0.22 0.87
N ILE A 39 8.80 -0.52 1.93
CA ILE A 39 8.50 0.06 3.24
C ILE A 39 9.31 -0.68 4.30
N ASP A 40 10.09 0.07 5.07
CA ASP A 40 10.84 -0.48 6.19
C ASP A 40 9.95 -0.73 7.41
N LYS A 41 10.30 -1.74 8.21
CA LYS A 41 9.64 -2.05 9.48
C LYS A 41 9.73 -0.92 10.50
N SER A 42 10.73 -0.05 10.40
CA SER A 42 10.89 1.14 11.23
C SER A 42 10.03 2.33 10.78
N SER A 43 9.27 2.21 9.68
CA SER A 43 8.40 3.29 9.19
C SER A 43 7.26 3.58 10.17
N ASP A 44 6.91 4.86 10.33
CA ASP A 44 5.81 5.30 11.19
C ASP A 44 4.43 4.78 10.74
N ILE A 45 4.32 4.24 9.53
CA ILE A 45 3.09 3.64 9.02
C ILE A 45 2.96 2.14 9.33
N TRP A 46 4.03 1.50 9.85
CA TRP A 46 4.01 0.08 10.16
C TRP A 46 2.99 -0.24 11.26
N GLY A 47 2.20 -1.28 11.06
CA GLY A 47 1.11 -1.69 11.93
C GLY A 47 -0.16 -0.83 11.83
N LYS A 48 -0.13 0.30 11.11
CA LYS A 48 -1.30 1.20 10.99
C LYS A 48 -2.33 0.73 9.97
N SER A 49 -3.55 1.24 10.10
CA SER A 49 -4.57 1.12 9.05
C SER A 49 -4.27 2.07 7.91
N VAL A 50 -4.22 1.59 6.67
CA VAL A 50 -3.79 2.37 5.50
C VAL A 50 -4.67 2.14 4.29
N VAL A 51 -4.68 3.14 3.40
CA VAL A 51 -4.98 3.02 1.98
C VAL A 51 -3.68 3.26 1.21
N ILE A 52 -3.41 2.40 0.24
CA ILE A 52 -2.22 2.43 -0.60
C ILE A 52 -2.66 2.74 -2.02
N THR A 53 -2.12 3.81 -2.60
CA THR A 53 -2.45 4.31 -3.94
C THR A 53 -1.18 4.69 -4.71
N VAL A 54 -1.32 5.16 -5.95
CA VAL A 54 -0.26 5.81 -6.71
C VAL A 54 -0.57 7.29 -6.87
N ASN A 55 0.43 8.14 -6.65
CA ASN A 55 0.38 9.57 -6.95
C ASN A 55 1.65 9.99 -7.68
N ARG A 56 1.51 10.55 -8.91
CA ARG A 56 2.63 11.07 -9.73
C ARG A 56 3.85 10.14 -9.74
N ASP A 57 3.61 8.86 -9.99
CA ASP A 57 4.61 7.78 -10.07
C ASP A 57 5.10 7.16 -8.75
N GLU A 58 4.67 7.65 -7.59
CA GLU A 58 5.06 7.11 -6.28
C GLU A 58 3.92 6.31 -5.64
N VAL A 59 4.27 5.22 -4.95
CA VAL A 59 3.33 4.50 -4.09
C VAL A 59 3.15 5.30 -2.80
N LEU A 60 1.94 5.77 -2.54
CA LEU A 60 1.58 6.54 -1.37
C LEU A 60 0.84 5.67 -0.36
N LEU A 61 1.20 5.80 0.91
CA LEU A 61 0.49 5.19 2.03
C LEU A 61 -0.15 6.30 2.87
N THR A 62 -1.48 6.33 2.93
CA THR A 62 -2.23 7.27 3.77
C THR A 62 -2.99 6.51 4.86
N GLU A 63 -3.16 7.11 6.04
CA GLU A 63 -3.96 6.49 7.09
C GLU A 63 -5.41 6.29 6.65
N TRP A 64 -6.02 5.19 7.09
CA TRP A 64 -7.42 4.85 6.81
C TRP A 64 -8.34 5.37 7.95
N PRO A 65 -9.52 5.93 7.64
CA PRO A 65 -10.04 6.17 6.29
C PRO A 65 -9.37 7.41 5.68
N ALA A 66 -9.05 7.34 4.39
CA ALA A 66 -8.66 8.54 3.66
C ALA A 66 -9.89 9.46 3.58
N ILE A 67 -9.74 10.70 4.07
CA ILE A 67 -10.79 11.74 4.04
C ILE A 67 -10.89 12.30 2.62
#